data_AF-A0A1F7FT46-F1
#
_entry.id   AF-A0A1F7FT46-F1
#
_cell.length_a   1.000
_cell.length_b   1.000
_cell.length_c   1.000
_cell.angle_alpha   90.00
_cell.angle_beta   90.00
_cell.angle_gamma   90.00
#
_symmetry.space_group_name_H-M   'P 1'
#
loop_
_entity.id
_entity.type
_entity.pdbx_description
1 polymer ?
#
loop_
_entity_poly.entity_id
_entity_poly.type
_entity_poly.pdbx_seq_one_letter_code
_entity_poly.pdbx_strand_id
1 'polypeptide(L)'
;MALTLWRVSPALLLQGGDLDETLKWILVGAIVLCILAMGFQFFKNTFYAITAPTYSLRNMGEDDNFFFSILLVFLGGLFAAFYTFIQRNFIAGSFESFAKAQVEQALASYSNLTYKPVVASYGIERMTDVFESLETIIVWIPVLWLVSWLVMGVLYWLLSRAFGNQSPLKVMLSSLAYFFMLYGAVAGYFIAHALGTSFLASVGTPPIGAVEIIGALLGLVFFVYLIVAISQGGEITPAQAGVAWLVWGIVIGGAIAATVYYKVIPSFEAFLNGLSTSSYV
;
A
#
# COMPACT_ATOMS: atom_id res chain seq x y z
N MET A 1 -25.36 -3.54 -24.25
CA MET A 1 -24.07 -3.73 -24.95
C MET A 1 -22.90 -2.96 -24.32
N ALA A 2 -23.11 -1.80 -23.66
CA ALA A 2 -22.04 -1.06 -22.97
C ALA A 2 -21.56 -1.70 -21.64
N LEU A 3 -22.43 -2.44 -20.95
CA LEU A 3 -22.11 -3.11 -19.67
C LEU A 3 -21.27 -4.40 -19.81
N THR A 4 -21.20 -4.96 -21.01
CA THR A 4 -20.38 -6.15 -21.32
C THR A 4 -18.94 -5.79 -21.69
N LEU A 5 -18.67 -4.57 -22.14
CA LEU A 5 -17.30 -4.13 -22.42
C LEU A 5 -16.50 -3.93 -21.10
N TRP A 6 -17.10 -3.42 -20.03
CA TRP A 6 -16.39 -3.16 -18.76
C TRP A 6 -15.91 -4.42 -18.03
N ARG A 7 -16.58 -5.57 -18.22
CA ARG A 7 -16.14 -6.86 -17.67
C ARG A 7 -15.02 -7.50 -18.47
N VAL A 8 -14.84 -7.09 -19.72
CA VAL A 8 -13.95 -7.74 -20.68
C VAL A 8 -12.73 -6.87 -21.00
N SER A 9 -12.77 -5.54 -20.79
CA SER A 9 -11.62 -4.66 -21.01
C SER A 9 -10.42 -4.93 -20.08
N PRO A 10 -10.57 -5.16 -18.76
CA PRO A 10 -9.44 -5.53 -17.91
C PRO A 10 -8.95 -6.94 -18.24
N ALA A 11 -9.87 -7.88 -18.49
CA ALA A 11 -9.53 -9.26 -18.78
C ALA A 11 -8.83 -9.45 -20.15
N LEU A 12 -9.19 -8.69 -21.18
CA LEU A 12 -8.54 -8.75 -22.50
C LEU A 12 -7.21 -8.00 -22.55
N LEU A 13 -7.02 -6.93 -21.76
CA LEU A 13 -5.71 -6.28 -21.61
C LEU A 13 -4.71 -7.14 -20.82
N LEU A 14 -5.20 -8.08 -20.02
CA LEU A 14 -4.40 -8.98 -19.18
C LEU A 14 -4.18 -10.37 -19.78
N GLN A 15 -4.72 -10.68 -20.97
CA GLN A 15 -4.70 -12.03 -21.54
C GLN A 15 -3.62 -12.30 -22.61
N GLY A 16 -2.74 -11.34 -22.92
CA GLY A 16 -1.71 -11.59 -23.94
C GLY A 16 -0.54 -10.62 -24.03
N GLY A 17 -0.40 -9.68 -23.10
CA GLY A 17 0.74 -8.76 -23.04
C GLY A 17 1.56 -9.02 -21.78
N ASP A 18 2.87 -8.78 -21.86
CA ASP A 18 3.74 -8.77 -20.68
C ASP A 18 3.16 -7.75 -19.68
N LEU A 19 2.71 -8.24 -18.53
CA LEU A 19 1.97 -7.45 -17.53
C LEU A 19 2.76 -6.19 -17.13
N ASP A 20 4.08 -6.34 -17.16
CA ASP A 20 5.14 -5.36 -16.98
C ASP A 20 5.03 -4.19 -17.94
N GLU A 21 4.87 -4.48 -19.23
CA GLU A 21 4.79 -3.48 -20.29
C GLU A 21 3.46 -2.74 -20.19
N THR A 22 2.39 -3.46 -19.85
CA THR A 22 1.05 -2.90 -19.65
C THR A 22 1.02 -1.92 -18.48
N LEU A 23 1.61 -2.26 -17.33
CA LEU A 23 1.72 -1.36 -16.17
C LEU A 23 2.55 -0.11 -16.48
N LYS A 24 3.66 -0.25 -17.21
CA LYS A 24 4.49 0.89 -17.65
C LYS A 24 3.71 1.83 -18.58
N TRP A 25 2.99 1.28 -19.56
CA TRP A 25 2.19 2.09 -20.49
C TRP A 25 0.99 2.75 -19.80
N ILE A 26 0.35 2.10 -18.83
CA ILE A 26 -0.71 2.71 -18.00
C ILE A 26 -0.14 3.87 -17.18
N LEU A 27 1.05 3.68 -16.57
CA LEU A 27 1.72 4.75 -15.82
C LEU A 27 2.06 5.95 -16.71
N VAL A 28 2.67 5.72 -17.87
CA VAL A 28 2.97 6.77 -18.84
C VAL A 28 1.69 7.47 -19.31
N GLY A 29 0.65 6.71 -19.65
CA GLY A 29 -0.64 7.24 -20.06
C GLY A 29 -1.29 8.10 -18.98
N ALA A 30 -1.23 7.68 -17.71
CA ALA A 30 -1.73 8.45 -16.58
C ALA A 30 -0.96 9.77 -16.40
N ILE A 31 0.38 9.76 -16.50
CA ILE A 31 1.20 10.98 -16.44
C ILE A 31 0.85 11.95 -17.57
N VAL A 32 0.73 11.44 -18.80
CA VAL A 32 0.36 12.26 -19.97
C VAL A 32 -1.02 12.86 -19.78
N LEU A 33 -2.00 12.10 -19.27
CA LEU A 33 -3.33 12.61 -18.95
C LEU A 33 -3.30 13.68 -17.86
N CYS A 34 -2.48 13.53 -16.82
CA CYS A 34 -2.28 14.57 -15.80
C CYS A 34 -1.75 15.87 -16.44
N ILE A 35 -0.73 15.75 -17.29
CA ILE A 35 -0.10 16.89 -17.97
C ILE A 35 -1.09 17.56 -18.93
N LEU A 36 -1.85 16.80 -19.72
CA LEU A 36 -2.84 17.34 -20.64
C LEU A 36 -4.00 18.02 -19.91
N ALA A 37 -4.42 17.50 -18.75
CA ALA A 37 -5.51 18.07 -17.97
C ALA A 37 -5.17 19.42 -17.31
N MET A 38 -3.90 19.66 -16.98
CA MET A 38 -3.47 20.85 -16.21
C MET A 38 -2.45 21.76 -16.92
N GLY A 39 -1.83 21.27 -17.99
CA GLY A 39 -0.72 21.96 -18.66
C GLY A 39 0.43 22.26 -17.69
N PHE A 40 0.86 23.53 -17.68
CA PHE A 40 1.97 24.00 -16.84
C PHE A 40 1.67 23.94 -15.33
N GLN A 41 0.40 23.96 -14.93
CA GLN A 41 0.01 23.90 -13.52
C GLN A 41 0.33 22.56 -12.88
N PHE A 42 0.36 21.45 -13.64
CA PHE A 42 0.79 20.15 -13.11
C PHE A 42 2.21 20.19 -12.55
N PHE A 43 3.13 20.75 -13.35
CA PHE A 43 4.54 20.87 -12.96
C PHE A 43 4.71 21.83 -11.79
N LYS A 44 4.03 22.98 -11.83
CA LYS A 44 4.05 23.95 -10.73
C LYS A 44 3.50 23.36 -9.43
N ASN A 45 2.38 22.65 -9.48
CA ASN A 45 1.73 22.07 -8.30
C ASN A 45 2.53 20.91 -7.73
N THR A 46 3.06 20.02 -8.58
CA THR A 46 3.95 18.94 -8.16
C THR A 46 5.25 19.50 -7.56
N PHE A 47 5.85 20.50 -8.21
CA PHE A 47 7.07 21.14 -7.72
C PHE A 47 6.84 21.85 -6.39
N TYR A 48 5.73 22.56 -6.20
CA TYR A 48 5.41 23.19 -4.92
C TYR A 48 5.02 22.18 -3.84
N ALA A 49 4.37 21.08 -4.19
CA ALA A 49 4.12 20.00 -3.23
C ALA A 49 5.45 19.41 -2.70
N ILE A 50 6.51 19.40 -3.52
CA ILE A 50 7.86 18.97 -3.15
C ILE A 50 8.63 20.07 -2.39
N THR A 51 8.63 21.31 -2.90
CA THR A 51 9.57 22.38 -2.48
C THR A 51 9.00 23.40 -1.50
N ALA A 52 7.68 23.59 -1.49
CA ALA A 52 7.00 24.58 -0.66
C ALA A 52 5.65 24.02 -0.16
N PRO A 53 5.67 22.91 0.60
CA PRO A 53 4.47 22.16 0.92
C PRO A 53 3.50 22.90 1.84
N THR A 54 4.00 23.90 2.57
CA THR A 54 3.21 24.70 3.51
C THR A 54 2.35 25.79 2.85
N TYR A 55 2.56 26.10 1.57
CA TYR A 55 1.84 27.20 0.89
C TYR A 55 0.84 26.68 -0.17
N SER A 56 0.83 25.38 -0.45
CA SER A 56 0.32 24.84 -1.72
C SER A 56 -1.00 24.04 -1.59
N LEU A 57 -1.16 23.22 -0.56
CA LEU A 57 -2.19 22.16 -0.56
C LEU A 57 -3.64 22.65 -0.49
N ARG A 58 -3.90 23.74 0.23
CA ARG A 58 -5.24 24.31 0.35
C ARG A 58 -5.66 25.09 -0.89
N ASN A 59 -4.83 26.03 -1.34
CA ASN A 59 -5.13 26.82 -2.53
C ASN A 59 -5.24 25.92 -3.77
N MET A 60 -4.44 24.83 -3.83
CA MET A 60 -4.60 23.80 -4.87
C MET A 60 -5.90 22.99 -4.69
N GLY A 61 -6.27 22.65 -3.46
CA GLY A 61 -7.48 21.86 -3.19
C GLY A 61 -8.81 22.59 -3.42
N GLU A 62 -8.83 23.91 -3.27
CA GLU A 62 -10.00 24.76 -3.54
C GLU A 62 -10.22 24.98 -5.05
N ASP A 63 -9.15 25.19 -5.82
CA ASP A 63 -9.20 25.54 -7.25
C ASP A 63 -9.24 24.32 -8.17
N ASP A 64 -8.71 23.16 -7.76
CA ASP A 64 -8.63 21.98 -8.62
C ASP A 64 -9.97 21.22 -8.77
N ASN A 65 -10.14 20.61 -9.95
CA ASN A 65 -11.29 19.75 -10.23
C ASN A 65 -11.19 18.42 -9.45
N PHE A 66 -12.29 17.94 -8.86
CA PHE A 66 -12.29 16.70 -8.08
C PHE A 66 -11.85 15.47 -8.89
N PHE A 67 -12.20 15.42 -10.18
CA PHE A 67 -11.73 14.35 -11.07
C PHE A 67 -10.21 14.31 -11.20
N PHE A 68 -9.56 15.47 -11.10
CA PHE A 68 -8.10 15.55 -11.13
C PHE A 68 -7.48 15.02 -9.83
N SER A 69 -8.09 15.27 -8.68
CA SER A 69 -7.67 14.66 -7.41
C SER A 69 -7.70 13.14 -7.47
N ILE A 70 -8.75 12.55 -8.08
CA ILE A 70 -8.81 11.11 -8.33
C ILE A 70 -7.64 10.65 -9.21
N LEU A 71 -7.36 11.37 -10.30
CA LEU A 71 -6.31 11.02 -11.24
C LEU A 71 -4.91 11.09 -10.61
N LEU A 72 -4.65 12.08 -9.75
CA LEU A 72 -3.39 12.19 -8.97
C LEU A 72 -3.21 11.04 -7.99
N VAL A 73 -4.24 10.69 -7.24
CA VAL A 73 -4.16 9.57 -6.29
C VAL A 73 -3.97 8.27 -7.03
N PHE A 74 -4.69 8.06 -8.14
CA PHE A 74 -4.49 6.90 -9.00
C PHE A 74 -3.05 6.81 -9.50
N LEU A 75 -2.45 7.94 -9.91
CA LEU A 75 -1.05 8.01 -10.32
C LEU A 75 -0.09 7.60 -9.19
N GLY A 76 -0.31 8.08 -7.95
CA GLY A 76 0.44 7.63 -6.78
C GLY A 76 0.34 6.11 -6.56
N GLY A 77 -0.86 5.55 -6.70
CA GLY A 77 -1.10 4.12 -6.61
C GLY A 77 -0.43 3.32 -7.73
N LEU A 78 -0.33 3.87 -8.95
CA LEU A 78 0.42 3.26 -10.04
C LEU A 78 1.94 3.24 -9.78
N PHE A 79 2.50 4.29 -9.20
CA PHE A 79 3.90 4.26 -8.75
C PHE A 79 4.13 3.19 -7.69
N ALA A 80 3.26 3.12 -6.67
CA ALA A 80 3.34 2.10 -5.64
C ALA A 80 3.24 0.67 -6.21
N ALA A 81 2.31 0.46 -7.16
CA ALA A 81 2.16 -0.82 -7.87
C ALA A 81 3.43 -1.16 -8.67
N PHE A 82 3.98 -0.20 -9.40
CA PHE A 82 5.20 -0.36 -10.19
C PHE A 82 6.42 -0.69 -9.31
N TYR A 83 6.57 -0.05 -8.16
CA TYR A 83 7.64 -0.38 -7.24
C TYR A 83 7.47 -1.74 -6.59
N THR A 84 6.24 -2.11 -6.21
CA THR A 84 5.94 -3.46 -5.70
C THR A 84 6.25 -4.51 -6.75
N PHE A 85 5.97 -4.20 -8.02
CA PHE A 85 6.34 -5.04 -9.16
C PHE A 85 7.87 -5.20 -9.30
N ILE A 86 8.65 -4.11 -9.25
CA ILE A 86 10.13 -4.19 -9.29
C ILE A 86 10.68 -5.06 -8.16
N GLN A 87 10.07 -4.96 -6.97
CA GLN A 87 10.47 -5.71 -5.79
C GLN A 87 9.90 -7.13 -5.72
N ARG A 88 9.07 -7.54 -6.69
CA ARG A 88 8.32 -8.81 -6.63
C ARG A 88 9.22 -10.00 -6.31
N ASN A 89 10.30 -10.18 -7.08
CA ASN A 89 11.22 -11.31 -6.87
C ASN A 89 11.88 -11.29 -5.49
N PHE A 90 12.21 -10.10 -4.98
CA PHE A 90 12.76 -9.95 -3.64
C PHE A 90 11.74 -10.33 -2.57
N ILE A 91 10.49 -9.87 -2.70
CA ILE A 91 9.42 -10.18 -1.74
C ILE A 91 9.07 -11.67 -1.81
N ALA A 92 8.94 -12.25 -3.00
CA ALA A 92 8.68 -13.68 -3.20
C ALA A 92 9.78 -14.55 -2.59
N GLY A 93 11.05 -14.27 -2.88
CA GLY A 93 12.18 -15.01 -2.29
C GLY A 93 12.27 -14.83 -0.76
N SER A 94 11.92 -13.66 -0.25
CA SER A 94 11.84 -13.39 1.19
C SER A 94 10.72 -14.20 1.85
N PHE A 95 9.55 -14.28 1.20
CA PHE A 95 8.41 -15.07 1.67
C PHE A 95 8.70 -16.58 1.62
N GLU A 96 9.34 -17.07 0.56
CA GLU A 96 9.72 -18.49 0.46
C GLU A 96 10.67 -18.88 1.61
N SER A 97 11.62 -18.00 1.94
CA SER A 97 12.54 -18.20 3.07
C SER A 97 11.80 -18.22 4.42
N PHE A 98 10.82 -17.32 4.59
CA PHE A 98 9.93 -17.33 5.74
C PHE A 98 9.10 -18.62 5.83
N ALA A 99 8.48 -19.05 4.74
CA ALA A 99 7.66 -20.25 4.67
C ALA A 99 8.46 -21.51 5.05
N LYS A 100 9.68 -21.65 4.52
CA LYS A 100 10.61 -22.73 4.87
C LYS A 100 10.86 -22.78 6.37
N ALA A 101 11.23 -21.66 6.98
CA ALA A 101 11.54 -21.63 8.40
C ALA A 101 10.31 -21.92 9.28
N GLN A 102 9.13 -21.40 8.93
CA GLN A 102 7.91 -21.67 9.69
C GLN A 102 7.49 -23.14 9.60
N VAL A 103 7.58 -23.75 8.42
CA VAL A 103 7.26 -25.18 8.24
C VAL A 103 8.29 -26.07 8.93
N GLU A 104 9.59 -25.75 8.84
CA GLU A 104 10.65 -26.48 9.55
C GLU A 104 10.46 -26.43 11.06
N GLN A 105 10.10 -25.25 11.60
CA GLN A 105 9.81 -25.07 13.01
C GLN A 105 8.56 -25.86 13.44
N ALA A 106 7.49 -25.83 12.65
CA ALA A 106 6.26 -26.58 12.93
C ALA A 106 6.48 -28.09 12.89
N LEU A 107 7.36 -28.58 12.02
CA LEU A 107 7.71 -30.00 11.89
C LEU A 107 8.88 -30.43 12.79
N ALA A 108 9.39 -29.57 13.67
CA ALA A 108 10.51 -29.89 14.55
C ALA A 108 10.22 -31.13 15.42
N SER A 109 8.98 -31.27 15.90
CA SER A 109 8.50 -32.39 16.72
C SER A 109 7.88 -33.55 15.93
N TYR A 110 7.86 -33.48 14.59
CA TYR A 110 7.24 -34.51 13.75
C TYR A 110 8.02 -35.83 13.85
N SER A 111 7.32 -36.90 14.24
CA SER A 111 7.93 -38.18 14.63
C SER A 111 8.36 -39.07 13.45
N ASN A 112 7.75 -38.90 12.26
CA ASN A 112 8.02 -39.74 11.10
C ASN A 112 9.07 -39.10 10.17
N LEU A 113 10.34 -39.48 10.37
CA LEU A 113 11.49 -38.94 9.63
C LEU A 113 11.46 -39.22 8.12
N THR A 114 10.82 -40.32 7.68
CA THR A 114 10.73 -40.67 6.26
C THR A 114 9.76 -39.76 5.51
N TYR A 115 8.63 -39.40 6.14
CA TYR A 115 7.61 -38.55 5.52
C TYR A 115 7.79 -37.06 5.81
N LYS A 116 8.62 -36.70 6.80
CA LYS A 116 8.93 -35.31 7.17
C LYS A 116 9.31 -34.42 5.96
N PRO A 117 10.15 -34.86 5.00
CA PRO A 117 10.48 -34.05 3.84
C PRO A 117 9.28 -33.81 2.90
N VAL A 118 8.42 -34.81 2.74
CA VAL A 118 7.23 -34.72 1.87
C VAL A 118 6.21 -33.73 2.46
N VAL A 119 5.96 -33.82 3.76
CA VAL A 119 5.07 -32.88 4.47
C VAL A 119 5.65 -31.47 4.49
N ALA A 120 6.97 -31.34 4.61
CA ALA A 120 7.64 -30.05 4.53
C ALA A 120 7.48 -29.41 3.15
N SER A 121 7.73 -30.16 2.07
CA SER A 121 7.53 -29.68 0.69
C SER A 121 6.08 -29.26 0.43
N TYR A 122 5.11 -30.07 0.85
CA TYR A 122 3.69 -29.73 0.72
C TYR A 122 3.31 -28.46 1.48
N GLY A 123 3.80 -28.31 2.72
CA GLY A 123 3.54 -27.12 3.53
C GLY A 123 4.11 -25.85 2.90
N ILE A 124 5.34 -25.91 2.37
CA ILE A 124 6.01 -24.79 1.69
C ILE A 124 5.25 -24.43 0.42
N GLU A 125 4.96 -25.41 -0.45
CA GLU A 125 4.20 -25.22 -1.70
C GLU A 125 2.85 -24.56 -1.42
N ARG A 126 2.13 -25.04 -0.41
CA ARG A 126 0.82 -24.49 -0.06
C ARG A 126 0.89 -23.05 0.43
N MET A 127 1.91 -22.69 1.22
CA MET A 127 2.12 -21.31 1.66
C MET A 127 2.48 -20.41 0.49
N THR A 128 3.38 -20.87 -0.40
CA THR A 128 3.82 -20.12 -1.58
C THR A 128 2.67 -19.91 -2.57
N ASP A 129 1.83 -20.91 -2.84
CA ASP A 129 0.65 -20.77 -3.71
C ASP A 129 -0.30 -19.68 -3.23
N VAL A 130 -0.54 -19.62 -1.91
CA VAL A 130 -1.38 -18.58 -1.31
C VAL A 130 -0.72 -17.21 -1.46
N PHE A 131 0.59 -17.11 -1.28
CA PHE A 131 1.32 -15.87 -1.48
C PHE A 131 1.31 -15.41 -2.94
N GLU A 132 1.54 -16.30 -3.90
CA GLU A 132 1.42 -16.02 -5.33
C GLU A 132 0.01 -15.53 -5.69
N SER A 133 -1.03 -16.08 -5.06
CA SER A 133 -2.39 -15.56 -5.22
C SER A 133 -2.54 -14.13 -4.69
N LEU A 134 -1.83 -13.76 -3.62
CA LEU A 134 -1.79 -12.40 -3.09
C LEU A 134 -0.96 -11.46 -3.98
N GLU A 135 0.04 -11.94 -4.71
CA GLU A 135 0.77 -11.11 -5.69
C GLU A 135 -0.14 -10.59 -6.81
N THR A 136 -1.25 -11.29 -7.11
CA THR A 136 -2.26 -10.78 -8.06
C THR A 136 -2.93 -9.49 -7.58
N ILE A 137 -2.82 -9.16 -6.29
CA ILE A 137 -3.32 -7.91 -5.70
C ILE A 137 -2.49 -6.70 -6.16
N ILE A 138 -1.26 -6.88 -6.67
CA ILE A 138 -0.41 -5.78 -7.16
C ILE A 138 -1.14 -4.93 -8.21
N VAL A 139 -1.92 -5.56 -9.09
CA VAL A 139 -2.73 -4.88 -10.13
C VAL A 139 -3.86 -4.05 -9.52
N TRP A 140 -4.32 -4.42 -8.33
CA TRP A 140 -5.37 -3.71 -7.59
C TRP A 140 -4.84 -2.59 -6.69
N ILE A 141 -3.53 -2.50 -6.47
CA ILE A 141 -2.92 -1.44 -5.64
C ILE A 141 -3.41 -0.04 -6.04
N PRO A 142 -3.49 0.36 -7.33
CA PRO A 142 -3.98 1.69 -7.71
C PRO A 142 -5.42 1.96 -7.25
N VAL A 143 -6.28 0.94 -7.29
CA VAL A 143 -7.67 1.03 -6.83
C VAL A 143 -7.74 1.05 -5.30
N LEU A 144 -6.98 0.19 -4.63
CA LEU A 144 -6.89 0.17 -3.16
C LEU A 144 -6.33 1.49 -2.62
N TRP A 145 -5.42 2.13 -3.35
CA TRP A 145 -4.87 3.45 -3.03
C TRP A 145 -5.92 4.57 -3.11
N LEU A 146 -6.80 4.50 -4.11
CA LEU A 146 -7.96 5.40 -4.21
C LEU A 146 -8.94 5.18 -3.06
N VAL A 147 -9.24 3.91 -2.74
CA VAL A 147 -10.14 3.58 -1.64
C VAL A 147 -9.56 4.07 -0.31
N SER A 148 -8.27 3.86 -0.06
CA SER A 148 -7.62 4.34 1.16
C SER A 148 -7.62 5.87 1.26
N TRP A 149 -7.37 6.58 0.17
CA TRP A 149 -7.51 8.03 0.11
C TRP A 149 -8.93 8.51 0.44
N LEU A 150 -9.96 7.87 -0.12
CA LEU A 150 -11.35 8.21 0.17
C LEU A 150 -11.69 8.00 1.65
N VAL A 151 -11.34 6.83 2.20
CA VAL A 151 -11.57 6.51 3.61
C VAL A 151 -10.86 7.52 4.51
N MET A 152 -9.60 7.81 4.24
CA MET A 152 -8.81 8.78 5.01
C MET A 152 -9.37 10.19 4.90
N GLY A 153 -9.78 10.63 3.71
CA GLY A 153 -10.37 11.95 3.52
C GLY A 153 -11.74 12.11 4.20
N VAL A 154 -12.54 11.05 4.29
CA VAL A 154 -13.78 11.06 5.08
C VAL A 154 -13.48 11.14 6.57
N LEU A 155 -12.55 10.31 7.08
CA LEU A 155 -12.13 10.36 8.49
C LEU A 155 -11.56 11.72 8.85
N TYR A 156 -10.77 12.30 7.96
CA TYR A 156 -10.23 13.64 8.09
C TYR A 156 -11.33 14.68 8.22
N TRP A 157 -12.27 14.68 7.28
CA TRP A 157 -13.37 15.62 7.28
C TRP A 157 -14.23 15.53 8.55
N LEU A 158 -14.55 14.32 9.01
CA LEU A 158 -15.29 14.09 10.26
C LEU A 158 -14.56 14.67 11.48
N LEU A 159 -13.24 14.44 11.59
CA LEU A 159 -12.45 14.94 12.71
C LEU A 159 -12.24 16.45 12.65
N SER A 160 -11.98 17.03 11.47
CA SER A 160 -11.87 18.47 11.31
C SER A 160 -13.18 19.18 11.68
N ARG A 161 -14.33 18.57 11.37
CA ARG A 161 -15.65 19.07 11.82
C ARG A 161 -15.81 19.04 13.34
N ALA A 162 -15.30 18.01 14.01
CA ALA A 162 -15.31 17.93 15.47
C ALA A 162 -14.48 19.07 16.11
N PHE A 163 -13.49 19.61 15.39
CA PHE A 163 -12.70 20.78 15.79
C PHE A 163 -13.25 22.12 15.30
N GLY A 164 -14.48 22.15 14.75
CA GLY A 164 -15.16 23.38 14.34
C GLY A 164 -14.92 23.84 12.90
N ASN A 165 -14.16 23.09 12.09
CA ASN A 165 -13.97 23.43 10.69
C ASN A 165 -15.23 23.16 9.85
N GLN A 166 -15.58 24.10 8.96
CA GLN A 166 -16.74 24.04 8.06
C GLN A 166 -16.40 23.72 6.59
N SER A 167 -15.12 23.56 6.25
CA SER A 167 -14.67 23.24 4.91
C SER A 167 -15.39 22.02 4.32
N PRO A 168 -15.75 22.07 3.03
CA PRO A 168 -16.46 20.97 2.38
C PRO A 168 -15.54 19.77 2.18
N LEU A 169 -16.13 18.55 2.18
CA LEU A 169 -15.41 17.29 1.97
C LEU A 169 -14.54 17.30 0.70
N LYS A 170 -15.01 17.97 -0.37
CA LYS A 170 -14.24 18.14 -1.62
C LYS A 170 -12.86 18.75 -1.35
N VAL A 171 -12.80 19.86 -0.63
CA VAL A 171 -11.53 20.58 -0.35
C VAL A 171 -10.59 19.70 0.47
N MET A 172 -11.13 18.97 1.45
CA MET A 172 -10.36 18.01 2.26
C MET A 172 -9.75 16.90 1.42
N LEU A 173 -10.55 16.26 0.57
CA LEU A 173 -10.10 15.20 -0.33
C LEU A 173 -9.06 15.71 -1.34
N SER A 174 -9.31 16.86 -1.96
CA SER A 174 -8.38 17.46 -2.93
C SER A 174 -7.04 17.81 -2.29
N SER A 175 -7.04 18.35 -1.06
CA SER A 175 -5.79 18.67 -0.35
C SER A 175 -4.97 17.41 -0.02
N LEU A 176 -5.62 16.29 0.27
CA LEU A 176 -4.96 15.01 0.50
C LEU A 176 -4.47 14.32 -0.78
N ALA A 177 -5.00 14.66 -1.95
CA ALA A 177 -4.66 13.94 -3.19
C ALA A 177 -3.17 14.06 -3.55
N TYR A 178 -2.59 15.25 -3.37
CA TYR A 178 -1.16 15.47 -3.60
C TYR A 178 -0.28 14.71 -2.61
N PHE A 179 -0.72 14.61 -1.35
CA PHE A 179 -0.03 13.77 -0.36
C PHE A 179 -0.03 12.30 -0.80
N PHE A 180 -1.17 11.77 -1.21
CA PHE A 180 -1.28 10.38 -1.67
C PHE A 180 -0.49 10.10 -2.94
N MET A 181 -0.39 11.09 -3.85
CA MET A 181 0.47 11.00 -5.02
C MET A 181 1.95 10.90 -4.62
N LEU A 182 2.44 11.84 -3.80
CA LEU A 182 3.84 11.87 -3.34
C LEU A 182 4.19 10.64 -2.50
N TYR A 183 3.28 10.21 -1.63
CA TYR A 183 3.49 9.04 -0.79
C TYR A 183 3.66 7.77 -1.64
N GLY A 184 2.80 7.58 -2.64
CA GLY A 184 2.94 6.45 -3.57
C GLY A 184 4.21 6.54 -4.43
N ALA A 185 4.54 7.74 -4.91
CA ALA A 185 5.68 7.98 -5.80
C ALA A 185 7.06 7.92 -5.11
N VAL A 186 7.16 8.28 -3.84
CA VAL A 186 8.46 8.38 -3.14
C VAL A 186 8.63 7.30 -2.08
N ALA A 187 7.58 7.01 -1.29
CA ALA A 187 7.66 6.00 -0.24
C ALA A 187 7.28 4.59 -0.71
N GLY A 188 6.59 4.46 -1.85
CA GLY A 188 6.08 3.17 -2.34
C GLY A 188 7.16 2.09 -2.45
N TYR A 189 8.35 2.44 -2.97
CA TYR A 189 9.50 1.54 -3.04
C TYR A 189 9.94 1.03 -1.66
N PHE A 190 10.08 1.94 -0.69
CA PHE A 190 10.55 1.60 0.64
C PHE A 190 9.54 0.78 1.42
N ILE A 191 8.24 1.01 1.22
CA ILE A 191 7.18 0.21 1.84
C ILE A 191 7.18 -1.21 1.30
N ALA A 192 7.27 -1.38 -0.03
CA ALA A 192 7.36 -2.69 -0.66
C ALA A 192 8.63 -3.45 -0.23
N HIS A 193 9.76 -2.73 -0.16
CA HIS A 193 11.01 -3.30 0.33
C HIS A 193 10.93 -3.69 1.82
N ALA A 194 10.37 -2.83 2.67
CA ALA A 194 10.19 -3.11 4.09
C ALA A 194 9.31 -4.34 4.33
N LEU A 195 8.30 -4.59 3.48
CA LEU A 195 7.50 -5.81 3.53
C LEU A 195 8.38 -7.06 3.30
N GLY A 196 9.21 -7.06 2.25
CA GLY A 196 10.16 -8.16 2.01
C GLY A 196 11.15 -8.35 3.17
N THR A 197 11.75 -7.27 3.65
CA THR A 197 12.67 -7.29 4.80
C THR A 197 11.97 -7.81 6.07
N SER A 198 10.68 -7.54 6.27
CA SER A 198 9.93 -8.06 7.42
C SER A 198 9.79 -9.59 7.40
N PHE A 199 9.63 -10.20 6.23
CA PHE A 199 9.64 -11.66 6.09
C PHE A 199 11.04 -12.24 6.38
N LEU A 200 12.10 -11.58 5.90
CA LEU A 200 13.47 -11.97 6.22
C LEU A 200 13.77 -11.83 7.72
N ALA A 201 13.20 -10.83 8.39
CA ALA A 201 13.43 -10.58 9.81
C ALA A 201 12.92 -11.70 10.72
N SER A 202 11.84 -12.37 10.32
CA SER A 202 11.34 -13.55 11.02
C SER A 202 12.23 -14.79 10.90
N VAL A 203 13.21 -14.79 9.98
CA VAL A 203 14.15 -15.89 9.76
C VAL A 203 15.51 -15.65 10.43
N GLY A 204 15.72 -14.45 10.99
CA GLY A 204 16.96 -13.98 11.59
C GLY A 204 17.09 -12.47 11.44
N THR A 205 18.06 -11.84 12.09
CA THR A 205 18.23 -10.38 11.99
C THR A 205 18.65 -10.01 10.56
N PRO A 206 17.84 -9.28 9.77
CA PRO A 206 18.31 -8.76 8.51
C PRO A 206 19.39 -7.74 8.81
N PRO A 207 20.49 -7.68 8.05
CA PRO A 207 21.41 -6.56 8.16
C PRO A 207 20.61 -5.28 7.87
N ILE A 208 20.59 -4.33 8.81
CA ILE A 208 20.02 -3.01 8.56
C ILE A 208 20.87 -2.35 7.47
N GLY A 209 20.34 -2.32 6.26
CA GLY A 209 20.99 -1.74 5.11
C GLY A 209 20.71 -0.25 4.98
N ALA A 210 21.43 0.38 4.05
CA ALA A 210 21.21 1.79 3.72
C ALA A 210 19.77 2.04 3.20
N VAL A 211 19.14 1.06 2.56
CA VAL A 211 17.78 1.17 2.02
C VAL A 211 16.75 1.30 3.14
N GLU A 212 16.86 0.53 4.21
CA GLU A 212 15.99 0.59 5.39
C GLU A 212 16.12 1.93 6.10
N ILE A 213 17.36 2.44 6.23
CA ILE A 213 17.63 3.75 6.86
C ILE A 213 17.01 4.88 6.02
N ILE A 214 17.21 4.85 4.70
CA ILE A 214 16.60 5.84 3.79
C ILE A 214 15.06 5.73 3.84
N GLY A 215 14.52 4.51 3.87
CA GLY A 215 13.09 4.27 3.99
C GLY A 215 12.51 4.82 5.29
N ALA A 216 13.18 4.62 6.41
CA ALA A 216 12.77 5.16 7.71
C ALA A 216 12.81 6.70 7.73
N LEU A 217 13.86 7.30 7.16
CA LEU A 217 13.98 8.76 7.03
C LEU A 217 12.88 9.34 6.14
N LEU A 218 12.62 8.73 4.98
CA LEU A 218 11.54 9.15 4.10
C LEU A 218 10.18 8.96 4.77
N GLY A 219 9.96 7.84 5.46
CA GLY A 219 8.76 7.62 6.27
C GLY A 219 8.54 8.72 7.30
N LEU A 220 9.60 9.11 8.03
CA LEU A 220 9.54 10.20 9.01
C LEU A 220 9.23 11.56 8.35
N VAL A 221 9.84 11.86 7.20
CA VAL A 221 9.51 13.06 6.41
C VAL A 221 8.05 13.03 5.97
N PHE A 222 7.54 11.88 5.54
CA PHE A 222 6.13 11.70 5.19
C PHE A 222 5.19 11.88 6.37
N PHE A 223 5.56 11.40 7.57
CA PHE A 223 4.76 11.62 8.78
C PHE A 223 4.66 13.09 9.15
N VAL A 224 5.77 13.83 9.11
CA VAL A 224 5.76 15.28 9.36
C VAL A 224 4.91 15.98 8.30
N TYR A 225 5.05 15.60 7.03
CA TYR A 225 4.27 16.16 5.94
C TYR A 225 2.76 15.91 6.09
N LEU A 226 2.37 14.73 6.54
CA LEU A 226 0.98 14.37 6.76
C LEU A 226 0.33 15.27 7.82
N ILE A 227 1.02 15.54 8.92
CA ILE A 227 0.55 16.47 9.97
C ILE A 227 0.37 17.88 9.39
N VAL A 228 1.32 18.34 8.55
CA VAL A 228 1.20 19.63 7.86
C VAL A 228 0.01 19.64 6.91
N ALA A 229 -0.19 18.60 6.09
CA ALA A 229 -1.30 18.49 5.16
C ALA A 229 -2.67 18.52 5.86
N ILE A 230 -2.78 17.82 6.99
CA ILE A 230 -3.98 17.78 7.85
C ILE A 230 -4.21 19.13 8.55
N SER A 231 -3.14 19.78 9.00
CA SER A 231 -3.24 21.10 9.64
C SER A 231 -3.72 22.15 8.64
N GLN A 232 -3.21 22.12 7.41
CA GLN A 232 -3.45 23.14 6.42
C GLN A 232 -4.75 22.98 5.64
N GLY A 233 -5.07 21.77 5.20
CA GLY A 233 -6.37 21.51 4.56
C GLY A 233 -7.52 21.73 5.55
N GLY A 234 -7.23 21.54 6.85
CA GLY A 234 -8.19 21.46 7.93
C GLY A 234 -8.27 22.73 8.75
N GLU A 235 -7.52 23.78 8.42
CA GLU A 235 -7.43 25.02 9.22
C GLU A 235 -7.30 24.79 10.73
N ILE A 236 -6.68 23.67 11.11
CA ILE A 236 -6.56 23.25 12.50
C ILE A 236 -5.10 23.37 12.92
N THR A 237 -4.87 23.57 14.20
CA THR A 237 -3.51 23.67 14.74
C THR A 237 -2.72 22.38 14.47
N PRO A 238 -1.40 22.43 14.32
CA PRO A 238 -0.57 21.23 14.17
C PRO A 238 -0.79 20.19 15.30
N ALA A 239 -1.11 20.65 16.51
CA ALA A 239 -1.48 19.78 17.63
C ALA A 239 -2.77 19.01 17.37
N GLN A 240 -3.84 19.67 16.91
CA GLN A 240 -5.09 19.02 16.52
C GLN A 240 -4.90 18.08 15.33
N ALA A 241 -4.05 18.45 14.37
CA ALA A 241 -3.69 17.59 13.24
C ALA A 241 -2.96 16.33 13.69
N GLY A 242 -2.04 16.45 14.66
CA GLY A 242 -1.37 15.30 15.28
C GLY A 242 -2.34 14.37 16.00
N VAL A 243 -3.35 14.92 16.70
CA VAL A 243 -4.43 14.13 17.32
C VAL A 243 -5.27 13.42 16.26
N ALA A 244 -5.64 14.11 15.18
CA ALA A 244 -6.40 13.49 14.09
C ALA A 244 -5.63 12.33 13.44
N TRP A 245 -4.33 12.51 13.22
CA TRP A 245 -3.46 11.45 12.72
C TRP A 245 -3.36 10.25 13.68
N LEU A 246 -3.20 10.49 14.99
CA LEU A 246 -3.19 9.41 15.98
C LEU A 246 -4.49 8.61 15.95
N VAL A 247 -5.64 9.29 15.84
CA VAL A 247 -6.94 8.64 15.71
C VAL A 247 -7.00 7.78 14.44
N TRP A 248 -6.51 8.27 13.29
CA TRP A 248 -6.45 7.45 12.07
C TRP A 248 -5.56 6.23 12.25
N GLY A 249 -4.38 6.40 12.84
CA GLY A 249 -3.46 5.31 13.14
C GLY A 249 -4.08 4.25 14.04
N ILE A 250 -4.83 4.66 15.06
CA ILE A 250 -5.55 3.75 15.96
C ILE A 250 -6.69 3.03 15.24
N VAL A 251 -7.50 3.73 14.43
CA VAL A 251 -8.64 3.12 13.72
C VAL A 251 -8.15 2.12 12.69
N ILE A 252 -7.16 2.49 11.87
CA ILE A 252 -6.65 1.65 10.80
C ILE A 252 -5.76 0.55 11.36
N GLY A 253 -4.84 0.89 12.26
CA GLY A 253 -4.01 -0.08 12.96
C GLY A 253 -4.85 -1.07 13.76
N GLY A 254 -5.90 -0.61 14.42
CA GLY A 254 -6.86 -1.45 15.14
C GLY A 254 -7.65 -2.38 14.21
N ALA A 255 -8.11 -1.90 13.04
CA ALA A 255 -8.79 -2.73 12.06
C ALA A 255 -7.87 -3.80 11.45
N ILE A 256 -6.61 -3.43 11.14
CA ILE A 256 -5.59 -4.37 10.65
C ILE A 256 -5.28 -5.39 11.74
N ALA A 257 -4.96 -4.95 12.96
CA ALA A 257 -4.62 -5.81 14.08
C ALA A 257 -5.77 -6.78 14.42
N ALA A 258 -7.02 -6.30 14.43
CA ALA A 258 -8.19 -7.15 14.65
C ALA A 258 -8.34 -8.21 13.54
N THR A 259 -8.15 -7.83 12.28
CA THR A 259 -8.21 -8.78 11.16
C THR A 259 -7.11 -9.83 11.27
N VAL A 260 -5.88 -9.40 11.58
CA VAL A 260 -4.75 -10.31 11.77
C VAL A 260 -5.01 -11.26 12.94
N TYR A 261 -5.39 -10.74 14.10
CA TYR A 261 -5.56 -11.53 15.32
C TYR A 261 -6.75 -12.49 15.28
N TYR A 262 -7.89 -12.05 14.76
CA TYR A 262 -9.11 -12.88 14.79
C TYR A 262 -9.32 -13.74 13.55
N LYS A 263 -8.66 -13.43 12.42
CA LYS A 263 -8.84 -14.20 11.17
C LYS A 263 -7.56 -14.85 10.66
N VAL A 264 -6.46 -14.10 10.60
CA VAL A 264 -5.22 -14.59 9.95
C VAL A 264 -4.47 -15.55 10.87
N ILE A 265 -4.18 -15.14 12.11
CA ILE A 265 -3.41 -15.95 13.07
C ILE A 265 -4.08 -17.31 13.34
N PRO A 266 -5.38 -17.41 13.68
CA PRO A 266 -5.99 -18.69 14.00
C PRO A 266 -6.02 -19.65 12.80
N SER A 267 -6.22 -19.12 11.59
CA SER A 267 -6.21 -19.92 10.36
C SER A 267 -4.80 -20.43 10.05
N PHE A 268 -3.79 -19.60 10.29
CA PHE A 268 -2.38 -19.95 10.11
C PHE A 268 -1.92 -21.00 11.13
N GLU A 269 -2.25 -20.81 12.41
CA GLU A 269 -1.95 -21.79 13.47
C GLU A 269 -2.67 -23.12 13.24
N ALA A 270 -3.94 -23.11 12.80
CA ALA A 270 -4.65 -24.32 12.45
C ALA A 270 -3.98 -25.07 11.29
N PHE A 271 -3.50 -24.36 10.29
CA PHE A 271 -2.72 -24.94 9.19
C PHE A 271 -1.41 -25.57 9.68
N LEU A 272 -0.61 -24.84 10.46
CA LEU A 272 0.66 -25.34 10.99
C LEU A 272 0.47 -26.56 11.92
N ASN A 273 -0.55 -26.53 12.78
CA ASN A 273 -0.92 -27.67 13.61
C ASN A 273 -1.41 -28.87 12.78
N GLY A 274 -2.09 -28.61 11.66
CA GLY A 274 -2.46 -29.64 10.69
C GLY A 274 -1.23 -30.34 10.11
N LEU A 275 -0.18 -29.60 9.77
CA LEU A 275 1.08 -30.17 9.25
C LEU A 275 1.81 -31.06 10.28
N SER A 276 1.78 -30.71 11.57
CA SER A 276 2.48 -31.47 12.61
C SER A 276 1.73 -32.73 13.08
N THR A 277 0.41 -32.78 12.88
CA THR A 277 -0.46 -33.86 13.40
C THR A 277 -1.02 -34.78 12.33
N SER A 278 -1.22 -34.29 11.11
CA SER A 278 -1.80 -35.07 10.03
C SER A 278 -0.70 -35.79 9.27
N SER A 279 -0.78 -37.12 9.22
CA SER A 279 -0.05 -37.91 8.23
C SER A 279 -0.72 -37.67 6.89
N TYR A 280 -0.32 -36.61 6.18
CA TYR A 280 -0.67 -36.46 4.77
C TYR A 280 -0.01 -37.61 4.02
N VAL A 281 -0.80 -38.65 3.76
CA VAL A 281 -0.52 -39.80 2.90
C VAL A 281 -1.32 -39.62 1.62
#